data_AF-A0ABD1NY70-F1
#
_entry.id   AF-A0ABD1NY70-F1
#
_cell.length_a   1.000
_cell.length_b   1.000
_cell.length_c   1.000
_cell.angle_alpha   90.00
_cell.angle_beta   90.00
_cell.angle_gamma   90.00
#
_symmetry.space_group_name_H-M   'P 1'
#
loop_
_entity.id
_entity.type
_entity.pdbx_description
1 polymer ?
#
loop_
_entity_poly.entity_id
_entity_poly.type
_entity_poly.pdbx_seq_one_letter_code
_entity_poly.pdbx_strand_id
1 'polypeptide(L)'
;MEKARRYLFFGWLGIAFHLFLHVDCAVKTTKRYISPNGSTEAHMPFPALKLHKLNDRVVMDNGFVNLTLSSPSGMIVGIQYKEIKNILEYRFKESRRGYWDIVWSRPQKKKSFFDTLEGTNFRVIVETEDQIEVSFTKTWNSSLGDNVVPLNIDKRFIMLRGVSGFYSYGIMEHLKGWPDLNIDEARIAFKLNKDMFHYMAISDDRQRMMPTDHDRTTGRALEYKEAILLTNPHSPSFKHEVDDKYQYSCDNKDNLVHGWISTNPRVGFWIMTPSYEFRAGGPIKPDLTSHVGPTSLAIFFSSHYAGPSFRIALRDGEPWKKVLGPVFIYLNSDLGNTPNTVWADAKKQMIIETKKWPYDFPLSKDFPHANQRGAISGRLLVFDKYNNKELMPAKSAM
;
A
#
# COMPACT_ATOMS: atom_id res chain seq x y z
N MET A 1 14.91 52.75 -33.14
CA MET A 1 13.53 52.56 -32.62
C MET A 1 12.67 51.59 -33.45
N GLU A 2 13.25 50.72 -34.27
CA GLU A 2 12.47 49.80 -35.13
C GLU A 2 12.66 48.30 -34.79
N LYS A 3 13.70 47.95 -34.00
CA LYS A 3 13.89 46.59 -33.47
C LYS A 3 13.09 46.28 -32.20
N ALA A 4 12.65 47.31 -31.44
CA ALA A 4 11.90 47.12 -30.20
C ALA A 4 10.40 46.82 -30.41
N ARG A 5 9.83 47.19 -31.57
CA ARG A 5 8.41 46.94 -31.88
C ARG A 5 8.12 45.51 -32.38
N ARG A 6 9.11 44.80 -32.91
CA ARG A 6 8.95 43.39 -33.35
C ARG A 6 8.88 42.40 -32.19
N TYR A 7 9.54 42.67 -31.06
CA TYR A 7 9.47 41.78 -29.89
C TYR A 7 8.19 41.95 -29.05
N LEU A 8 7.55 43.12 -29.07
CA LEU A 8 6.25 43.30 -28.42
C LEU A 8 5.10 42.62 -29.17
N PHE A 9 5.17 42.50 -30.50
CA PHE A 9 4.09 41.86 -31.29
C PHE A 9 4.08 40.33 -31.17
N PHE A 10 5.25 39.69 -31.03
CA PHE A 10 5.35 38.25 -30.77
C PHE A 10 5.15 37.88 -29.29
N GLY A 11 5.42 38.81 -28.36
CA GLY A 11 5.16 38.62 -26.93
C GLY A 11 3.67 38.55 -26.56
N TRP A 12 2.81 39.26 -27.29
CA TRP A 12 1.36 39.24 -27.04
C TRP A 12 0.64 38.03 -27.66
N LEU A 13 1.13 37.47 -28.77
CA LEU A 13 0.57 36.23 -29.33
C LEU A 13 0.89 34.99 -28.46
N GLY A 14 2.03 34.97 -27.76
CA GLY A 14 2.38 33.87 -26.84
C GLY A 14 1.56 33.86 -25.55
N ILE A 15 1.13 35.03 -25.06
CA ILE A 15 0.32 35.16 -23.84
C ILE A 15 -1.16 34.86 -24.12
N ALA A 16 -1.67 35.21 -25.31
CA ALA A 16 -3.01 34.81 -25.74
C ALA A 16 -3.13 33.29 -25.97
N PHE A 17 -2.05 32.62 -26.39
CA PHE A 17 -2.03 31.16 -26.60
C PHE A 17 -1.89 30.35 -25.28
N HIS A 18 -1.43 30.97 -24.19
CA HIS A 18 -1.42 30.35 -22.85
C HIS A 18 -2.68 30.64 -22.02
N LEU A 19 -3.44 31.69 -22.34
CA LEU A 19 -4.75 31.95 -21.73
C LEU A 19 -5.90 31.16 -22.37
N PHE A 20 -5.71 30.60 -23.58
CA PHE A 20 -6.69 29.70 -24.22
C PHE A 20 -6.50 28.21 -23.92
N LEU A 21 -5.47 27.82 -23.15
CA LEU A 21 -5.26 26.44 -22.67
C LEU A 21 -5.66 26.24 -21.20
N HIS A 22 -6.29 27.24 -20.57
CA HIS A 22 -6.79 27.15 -19.19
C HIS A 22 -8.31 27.26 -19.04
N VAL A 23 -9.07 27.15 -20.13
CA VAL A 23 -10.53 27.01 -20.08
C VAL A 23 -10.97 25.86 -21.00
N ASP A 24 -10.54 24.64 -20.67
CA ASP A 24 -11.33 23.44 -21.01
C ASP A 24 -10.94 22.24 -20.13
N CYS A 25 -11.07 22.43 -18.81
CA CYS A 25 -11.38 21.33 -17.91
C CYS A 25 -12.70 21.68 -17.20
N ALA A 26 -13.73 21.92 -18.00
CA ALA A 26 -15.08 21.65 -17.53
C ALA A 26 -15.10 20.18 -17.11
N VAL A 27 -15.31 19.96 -15.82
CA VAL A 27 -15.65 18.67 -15.24
C VAL A 27 -16.67 18.03 -16.16
N LYS A 28 -16.26 17.02 -16.94
CA LYS A 28 -17.20 16.06 -17.52
C LYS A 28 -17.69 15.23 -16.36
N THR A 29 -18.57 15.83 -15.55
CA THR A 29 -19.52 15.12 -14.73
C THR A 29 -20.15 14.10 -15.66
N THR A 30 -19.98 12.81 -15.38
CA THR A 30 -20.67 11.75 -16.07
C THR A 30 -22.14 12.13 -16.10
N LYS A 31 -22.64 12.52 -17.28
CA LYS A 31 -24.06 12.82 -17.46
C LYS A 31 -24.80 11.56 -17.03
N ARG A 32 -25.55 11.66 -15.93
CA ARG A 32 -26.63 10.73 -15.63
C ARG A 32 -27.47 10.63 -16.90
N TYR A 33 -27.60 9.42 -17.45
CA TYR A 33 -28.63 9.14 -18.44
C TYR A 33 -29.97 9.41 -17.75
N ILE A 34 -30.53 10.60 -17.98
CA ILE A 34 -31.94 10.85 -17.70
C ILE A 34 -32.66 10.51 -19.00
N SER A 35 -33.25 9.32 -19.03
CA SER A 35 -34.22 8.98 -20.06
C SER A 35 -35.44 9.87 -19.87
N PRO A 36 -35.90 10.61 -20.90
CA PRO A 36 -37.17 11.32 -20.83
C PRO A 36 -38.27 10.30 -21.08
N ASN A 37 -38.71 9.63 -20.01
CA ASN A 37 -40.03 9.05 -19.76
C ASN A 37 -39.93 7.79 -18.89
N GLY A 38 -40.67 7.78 -17.77
CA GLY A 38 -41.03 6.57 -17.04
C GLY A 38 -40.09 6.20 -15.89
N SER A 39 -40.65 6.22 -14.68
CA SER A 39 -40.11 5.67 -13.44
C SER A 39 -39.32 4.38 -13.65
N THR A 40 -38.00 4.45 -13.45
CA THR A 40 -37.15 3.28 -13.19
C THR A 40 -36.11 3.72 -12.15
N GLU A 41 -36.14 3.08 -10.98
CA GLU A 41 -35.02 3.10 -10.06
C GLU A 41 -33.78 2.71 -10.86
N ALA A 42 -32.79 3.59 -10.93
CA ALA A 42 -31.52 3.28 -11.57
C ALA A 42 -30.85 2.18 -10.76
N HIS A 43 -31.08 0.92 -11.11
CA HIS A 43 -30.35 -0.21 -10.57
C HIS A 43 -28.86 0.03 -10.83
N MET A 44 -28.12 0.33 -9.77
CA MET A 44 -26.67 0.32 -9.81
C MET A 44 -26.22 -1.08 -10.25
N PRO A 45 -25.29 -1.20 -11.22
CA PRO A 45 -24.98 -2.47 -11.88
C PRO A 45 -24.28 -3.50 -10.96
N PHE A 46 -24.00 -3.14 -9.71
CA PHE A 46 -23.32 -3.96 -8.73
C PHE A 46 -24.20 -4.14 -7.49
N PRO A 47 -24.18 -5.31 -6.84
CA PRO A 47 -24.95 -5.55 -5.63
C PRO A 47 -24.54 -4.57 -4.51
N ALA A 48 -25.48 -4.27 -3.62
CA ALA A 48 -25.19 -3.54 -2.39
C ALA A 48 -24.15 -4.30 -1.56
N LEU A 49 -23.31 -3.55 -0.86
CA LEU A 49 -22.35 -4.13 0.08
C LEU A 49 -23.05 -4.86 1.21
N LYS A 50 -22.42 -5.92 1.73
CA LYS A 50 -22.93 -6.66 2.90
C LYS A 50 -21.87 -6.73 3.99
N LEU A 51 -22.32 -6.54 5.23
CA LEU A 51 -21.50 -6.73 6.42
C LEU A 51 -22.11 -7.83 7.29
N HIS A 52 -21.39 -8.93 7.45
CA HIS A 52 -21.79 -10.03 8.33
C HIS A 52 -20.97 -9.98 9.62
N LYS A 53 -21.65 -9.72 10.74
CA LYS A 53 -21.05 -9.68 12.09
C LYS A 53 -21.31 -11.03 12.77
N LEU A 54 -20.25 -11.80 12.99
CA LEU A 54 -20.26 -13.09 13.68
C LEU A 54 -19.58 -12.94 15.06
N ASN A 55 -19.63 -13.97 15.89
CA ASN A 55 -19.09 -13.91 17.27
C ASN A 55 -17.59 -13.60 17.31
N ASP A 56 -16.80 -14.22 16.44
CA ASP A 56 -15.33 -14.12 16.39
C ASP A 56 -14.83 -13.44 15.10
N ARG A 57 -15.72 -13.01 14.21
CA ARG A 57 -15.40 -12.58 12.85
C ARG A 57 -16.33 -11.49 12.32
N VAL A 58 -15.83 -10.75 11.35
CA VAL A 58 -16.59 -9.80 10.54
C VAL A 58 -16.25 -10.04 9.08
N VAL A 59 -17.26 -10.17 8.22
CA VAL A 59 -17.08 -10.40 6.78
C VAL A 59 -17.66 -9.24 6.00
N MET A 60 -16.84 -8.60 5.17
CA MET A 60 -17.24 -7.54 4.25
C MET A 60 -17.32 -8.12 2.83
N ASP A 61 -18.44 -7.90 2.14
CA ASP A 61 -18.73 -8.41 0.79
C ASP A 61 -19.08 -7.26 -0.17
N ASN A 62 -18.43 -7.21 -1.34
CA ASN A 62 -18.77 -6.29 -2.44
C ASN A 62 -19.16 -6.97 -3.76
N GLY A 63 -19.46 -8.27 -3.72
CA GLY A 63 -19.77 -9.09 -4.88
C GLY A 63 -18.56 -9.57 -5.68
N PHE A 64 -17.34 -9.06 -5.39
CA PHE A 64 -16.09 -9.54 -5.99
C PHE A 64 -15.21 -10.26 -4.96
N VAL A 65 -15.09 -9.66 -3.78
CA VAL A 65 -14.20 -10.05 -2.70
C VAL A 65 -15.01 -10.19 -1.41
N ASN A 66 -14.86 -11.32 -0.72
CA ASN A 66 -15.22 -11.42 0.69
C ASN A 66 -13.97 -11.28 1.55
N LEU A 67 -13.90 -10.20 2.34
CA LEU A 67 -12.84 -9.97 3.30
C LEU A 67 -13.30 -10.45 4.68
N THR A 68 -12.66 -11.49 5.19
CA THR A 68 -12.93 -12.03 6.53
C THR A 68 -11.88 -11.53 7.51
N LEU A 69 -12.33 -10.79 8.51
CA LEU A 69 -11.52 -10.22 9.58
C LEU A 69 -11.84 -10.89 10.91
N SER A 70 -10.84 -11.16 11.74
CA SER A 70 -11.08 -11.62 13.12
C SER A 70 -11.61 -10.46 13.98
N SER A 71 -12.49 -10.76 14.92
CA SER A 71 -13.06 -9.78 15.85
C SER A 71 -12.80 -10.22 17.29
N PRO A 72 -12.26 -9.34 18.17
CA PRO A 72 -11.93 -7.93 17.93
C PRO A 72 -10.50 -7.70 17.40
N SER A 73 -9.73 -8.75 17.07
CA SER A 73 -8.30 -8.58 16.82
C SER A 73 -7.93 -7.92 15.49
N GLY A 74 -8.82 -7.92 14.50
CA GLY A 74 -8.60 -7.26 13.20
C GLY A 74 -7.45 -7.88 12.40
N MET A 75 -7.29 -9.21 12.45
CA MET A 75 -6.43 -9.97 11.55
C MET A 75 -7.18 -10.24 10.25
N ILE A 76 -6.47 -10.29 9.13
CA ILE A 76 -7.04 -10.65 7.84
C ILE A 76 -6.94 -12.17 7.72
N VAL A 77 -8.06 -12.83 8.00
CA VAL A 77 -8.13 -14.28 8.15
C VAL A 77 -8.36 -15.00 6.82
N GLY A 78 -9.10 -14.34 5.93
CA GLY A 78 -9.41 -14.87 4.61
C GLY A 78 -9.75 -13.77 3.63
N ILE A 79 -9.38 -14.01 2.38
CA ILE A 79 -9.81 -13.22 1.23
C ILE A 79 -10.37 -14.22 0.22
N GLN A 80 -11.69 -14.25 0.11
CA GLN A 80 -12.35 -14.99 -0.97
C GLN A 80 -12.38 -14.12 -2.21
N TYR A 81 -12.15 -14.71 -3.38
CA TYR A 81 -12.27 -14.01 -4.65
C TYR A 81 -12.94 -14.90 -5.69
N LYS A 82 -14.14 -14.50 -6.14
CA LYS A 82 -15.00 -15.35 -6.97
C LYS A 82 -15.19 -16.74 -6.33
N GLU A 83 -14.96 -17.82 -7.08
CA GLU A 83 -15.07 -19.21 -6.64
C GLU A 83 -13.92 -19.67 -5.71
N ILE A 84 -12.86 -18.86 -5.55
CA ILE A 84 -11.72 -19.22 -4.72
C ILE A 84 -12.04 -18.89 -3.27
N LYS A 85 -12.23 -19.95 -2.47
CA LYS A 85 -12.62 -19.86 -1.05
C LYS A 85 -11.68 -18.99 -0.21
N ASN A 86 -10.37 -19.10 -0.41
CA ASN A 86 -9.39 -18.26 0.27
C ASN A 86 -8.07 -18.22 -0.52
N ILE A 87 -7.59 -17.03 -0.87
CA ILE A 87 -6.30 -16.84 -1.53
C ILE A 87 -5.12 -16.79 -0.55
N LEU A 88 -5.37 -16.69 0.76
CA LEU A 88 -4.33 -16.67 1.79
C LEU A 88 -3.86 -18.08 2.14
N GLU A 89 -2.64 -18.18 2.69
CA GLU A 89 -2.03 -19.43 3.12
C GLU A 89 -2.77 -20.06 4.30
N TYR A 90 -3.72 -20.94 3.99
CA TYR A 90 -4.63 -21.52 4.99
C TYR A 90 -3.92 -22.40 6.02
N ARG A 91 -2.73 -22.92 5.72
CA ARG A 91 -1.92 -23.73 6.66
C ARG A 91 -1.30 -22.89 7.77
N PHE A 92 -1.24 -21.57 7.63
CA PHE A 92 -0.83 -20.69 8.71
C PHE A 92 -1.97 -20.45 9.70
N LYS A 93 -1.59 -20.21 10.96
CA LYS A 93 -2.48 -19.66 11.98
C LYS A 93 -3.14 -18.40 11.42
N GLU A 94 -4.40 -18.17 11.74
CA GLU A 94 -5.17 -17.05 11.19
C GLU A 94 -4.50 -15.68 11.42
N SER A 95 -3.86 -15.49 12.58
CA SER A 95 -3.08 -14.29 12.92
C SER A 95 -1.77 -14.13 12.13
N ARG A 96 -1.45 -15.06 11.23
CA ARG A 96 -0.22 -15.10 10.42
C ARG A 96 -0.51 -15.17 8.92
N ARG A 97 -1.77 -15.01 8.50
CA ARG A 97 -2.19 -15.01 7.09
C ARG A 97 -2.07 -13.63 6.47
N GLY A 98 -2.90 -12.68 6.91
CA GLY A 98 -2.73 -11.27 6.63
C GLY A 98 -2.81 -10.46 7.92
N TYR A 99 -1.84 -9.58 8.17
CA TYR A 99 -1.75 -8.85 9.43
C TYR A 99 -0.99 -7.56 9.28
N TRP A 100 -1.34 -6.58 10.11
CA TRP A 100 -0.47 -5.44 10.38
C TRP A 100 0.63 -5.88 11.34
N ASP A 101 1.85 -5.39 11.19
CA ASP A 101 2.89 -5.61 12.18
C ASP A 101 3.80 -4.39 12.36
N ILE A 102 4.42 -4.35 13.54
CA ILE A 102 5.54 -3.48 13.84
C ILE A 102 6.71 -4.27 14.42
N VAL A 103 7.90 -3.77 14.17
CA VAL A 103 9.11 -4.09 14.93
C VAL A 103 9.44 -2.88 15.79
N TRP A 104 9.54 -3.07 17.10
CA TRP A 104 9.71 -1.96 18.04
C TRP A 104 10.63 -2.32 19.21
N SER A 105 11.15 -1.30 19.88
CA SER A 105 11.98 -1.48 21.08
C SER A 105 11.85 -0.29 22.03
N ARG A 106 12.29 -0.48 23.27
CA ARG A 106 12.49 0.61 24.24
C ARG A 106 13.99 0.93 24.28
N PRO A 107 14.43 2.19 24.22
CA PRO A 107 15.86 2.52 24.22
C PRO A 107 16.64 1.92 25.39
N GLN A 108 16.01 1.84 26.56
CA GLN A 108 16.62 1.29 27.78
C GLN A 108 16.69 -0.25 27.79
N LYS A 109 16.09 -0.94 26.82
CA LYS A 109 16.05 -2.41 26.73
C LYS A 109 16.82 -2.90 25.51
N LYS A 110 17.70 -3.87 25.71
CA LYS A 110 18.44 -4.55 24.63
C LYS A 110 17.59 -5.61 23.89
N LYS A 111 16.29 -5.36 23.73
CA LYS A 111 15.33 -6.31 23.14
C LYS A 111 14.46 -5.61 22.11
N SER A 112 14.34 -6.25 20.95
CA SER A 112 13.37 -5.92 19.91
C SER A 112 12.14 -6.81 20.05
N PHE A 113 10.97 -6.25 19.76
CA PHE A 113 9.66 -6.88 19.87
C PHE A 113 8.98 -6.85 18.51
N PHE A 114 8.28 -7.93 18.20
CA PHE A 114 7.40 -8.04 17.05
C PHE A 114 5.96 -8.10 17.57
N ASP A 115 5.09 -7.22 17.08
CA ASP A 115 3.69 -7.15 17.49
C ASP A 115 2.80 -7.10 16.23
N THR A 116 1.80 -8.00 16.15
CA THR A 116 0.82 -8.06 15.06
C THR A 116 -0.34 -7.06 15.25
N LEU A 117 -0.23 -6.19 16.25
CA LEU A 117 -1.20 -5.14 16.55
C LEU A 117 -2.61 -5.69 16.71
N GLU A 118 -2.77 -6.76 17.51
CA GLU A 118 -4.07 -7.34 17.79
C GLU A 118 -4.98 -6.31 18.49
N GLY A 119 -6.11 -6.00 17.86
CA GLY A 119 -7.13 -5.13 18.42
C GLY A 119 -7.84 -5.77 19.63
N THR A 120 -8.38 -4.94 20.51
CA THR A 120 -9.21 -5.35 21.64
C THR A 120 -10.64 -4.85 21.53
N ASN A 121 -10.94 -4.01 20.53
CA ASN A 121 -12.28 -3.49 20.26
C ASN A 121 -12.56 -3.45 18.75
N PHE A 122 -13.78 -3.77 18.35
CA PHE A 122 -14.27 -3.70 16.98
C PHE A 122 -15.42 -2.68 16.89
N ARG A 123 -15.42 -1.86 15.84
CA ARG A 123 -16.49 -0.90 15.55
C ARG A 123 -16.81 -0.84 14.08
N VAL A 124 -18.09 -0.68 13.77
CA VAL A 124 -18.55 -0.27 12.43
C VAL A 124 -18.57 1.26 12.40
N ILE A 125 -17.93 1.84 11.40
CA ILE A 125 -17.78 3.29 11.24
C ILE A 125 -18.83 3.80 10.26
N VAL A 126 -18.99 3.10 9.14
CA VAL A 126 -20.11 3.27 8.21
C VAL A 126 -20.50 1.93 7.62
N GLU A 127 -21.79 1.73 7.39
CA GLU A 127 -22.38 0.57 6.74
C GLU A 127 -23.53 1.08 5.87
N THR A 128 -23.24 1.25 4.57
CA THR A 128 -24.20 1.68 3.56
C THR A 128 -24.11 0.73 2.37
N GLU A 129 -25.03 0.85 1.41
CA GLU A 129 -24.98 0.06 0.18
C GLU A 129 -23.73 0.32 -0.67
N ASP A 130 -23.06 1.47 -0.48
CA ASP A 130 -21.93 1.93 -1.28
C ASP A 130 -20.57 1.86 -0.58
N GLN A 131 -20.57 1.93 0.76
CA GLN A 131 -19.37 1.94 1.57
C GLN A 131 -19.57 1.21 2.90
N ILE A 132 -18.61 0.35 3.23
CA ILE A 132 -18.40 -0.17 4.58
C ILE A 132 -17.02 0.29 5.04
N GLU A 133 -16.96 0.88 6.24
CA GLU A 133 -15.70 1.08 6.97
C GLU A 133 -15.81 0.45 8.36
N VAL A 134 -14.81 -0.33 8.73
CA VAL A 134 -14.69 -0.94 10.06
C VAL A 134 -13.37 -0.58 10.73
N SER A 135 -13.38 -0.58 12.06
CA SER A 135 -12.26 -0.20 12.92
C SER A 135 -11.95 -1.28 13.94
N PHE A 136 -10.67 -1.54 14.14
CA PHE A 136 -10.15 -2.45 15.15
C PHE A 136 -9.09 -1.71 15.97
N THR A 137 -9.40 -1.42 17.23
CA THR A 137 -8.56 -0.55 18.08
C THR A 137 -7.90 -1.30 19.23
N LYS A 138 -6.72 -0.85 19.63
CA LYS A 138 -6.04 -1.20 20.89
C LYS A 138 -5.54 0.08 21.54
N THR A 139 -5.78 0.25 22.83
CA THR A 139 -5.25 1.37 23.60
C THR A 139 -4.18 0.89 24.55
N TRP A 140 -3.15 1.70 24.77
CA TRP A 140 -2.13 1.41 25.76
C TRP A 140 -2.36 2.19 27.06
N ASN A 141 -1.98 1.58 28.18
CA ASN A 141 -1.82 2.25 29.47
C ASN A 141 -0.65 1.62 30.25
N SER A 142 -0.19 2.30 31.29
CA SER A 142 0.99 1.89 32.07
C SER A 142 0.85 0.55 32.79
N SER A 143 -0.37 0.06 33.06
CA SER A 143 -0.57 -1.21 33.77
C SER A 143 -0.36 -2.44 32.86
N LEU A 144 -0.31 -2.27 31.54
CA LEU A 144 -0.04 -3.37 30.59
C LEU A 144 1.42 -3.85 30.60
N GLY A 145 2.29 -3.12 31.28
CA GLY A 145 3.71 -3.45 31.43
C GLY A 145 4.54 -3.16 30.18
N ASP A 146 5.84 -3.38 30.32
CA ASP A 146 6.82 -2.89 29.35
C ASP A 146 6.92 -3.70 28.05
N ASN A 147 6.33 -4.89 28.01
CA ASN A 147 6.35 -5.77 26.84
C ASN A 147 5.24 -5.45 25.83
N VAL A 148 4.40 -4.46 26.14
CA VAL A 148 3.37 -3.94 25.24
C VAL A 148 3.82 -2.59 24.69
N VAL A 149 3.63 -2.41 23.39
CA VAL A 149 3.98 -1.16 22.70
C VAL A 149 3.16 0.00 23.28
N PRO A 150 3.78 1.14 23.66
CA PRO A 150 3.08 2.32 24.15
C PRO A 150 2.44 3.08 22.98
N LEU A 151 1.47 2.47 22.29
CA LEU A 151 0.73 3.08 21.20
C LEU A 151 -0.77 2.79 21.34
N ASN A 152 -1.57 3.81 21.06
CA ASN A 152 -2.94 3.63 20.59
C ASN A 152 -2.88 3.27 19.10
N ILE A 153 -3.65 2.25 18.73
CA ILE A 153 -3.72 1.73 17.37
C ILE A 153 -5.19 1.71 16.95
N ASP A 154 -5.46 2.16 15.73
CA ASP A 154 -6.76 2.01 15.07
C ASP A 154 -6.53 1.52 13.63
N LYS A 155 -6.78 0.22 13.40
CA LYS A 155 -6.71 -0.39 12.07
C LYS A 155 -8.05 -0.27 11.39
N ARG A 156 -8.04 0.20 10.15
CA ARG A 156 -9.24 0.47 9.36
C ARG A 156 -9.24 -0.36 8.10
N PHE A 157 -10.42 -0.86 7.76
CA PHE A 157 -10.69 -1.57 6.50
C PHE A 157 -11.90 -0.94 5.84
N ILE A 158 -11.76 -0.62 4.55
CA ILE A 158 -12.82 0.00 3.75
C ILE A 158 -13.09 -0.85 2.53
N MET A 159 -14.37 -1.05 2.24
CA MET A 159 -14.84 -1.71 1.03
C MET A 159 -15.87 -0.81 0.35
N LEU A 160 -15.76 -0.70 -0.98
CA LEU A 160 -16.61 0.15 -1.80
C LEU A 160 -17.37 -0.70 -2.84
N ARG A 161 -18.59 -0.30 -3.16
CA ARG A 161 -19.42 -0.95 -4.19
C ARG A 161 -18.75 -0.81 -5.58
N GLY A 162 -18.74 -1.89 -6.35
CA GLY A 162 -18.19 -1.88 -7.72
C GLY A 162 -16.66 -1.91 -7.81
N VAL A 163 -15.94 -2.09 -6.70
CA VAL A 163 -14.47 -2.11 -6.65
C VAL A 163 -13.96 -3.53 -6.38
N SER A 164 -13.06 -4.06 -7.21
CA SER A 164 -12.52 -5.43 -7.04
C SER A 164 -11.38 -5.49 -6.03
N GLY A 165 -11.69 -5.20 -4.77
CA GLY A 165 -10.68 -5.11 -3.72
C GLY A 165 -11.19 -4.46 -2.45
N PHE A 166 -10.26 -4.13 -1.57
CA PHE A 166 -10.51 -3.39 -0.34
C PHE A 166 -9.32 -2.51 0.01
N TYR A 167 -9.55 -1.48 0.82
CA TYR A 167 -8.52 -0.57 1.30
C TYR A 167 -8.22 -0.86 2.76
N SER A 168 -6.97 -0.62 3.17
CA SER A 168 -6.61 -0.62 4.59
C SER A 168 -5.70 0.55 4.92
N TYR A 169 -5.96 1.16 6.07
CA TYR A 169 -5.13 2.19 6.65
C TYR A 169 -5.11 2.05 8.17
N GLY A 170 -4.17 2.71 8.82
CA GLY A 170 -4.01 2.63 10.27
C GLY A 170 -3.67 4.00 10.85
N ILE A 171 -4.20 4.28 12.04
CA ILE A 171 -3.75 5.42 12.86
C ILE A 171 -2.94 4.86 14.02
N MET A 172 -1.73 5.37 14.19
CA MET A 172 -0.89 5.09 15.35
C MET A 172 -0.69 6.40 16.12
N GLU A 173 -0.89 6.34 17.44
CA GLU A 173 -0.80 7.50 18.31
C GLU A 173 -0.04 7.17 19.60
N HIS A 174 1.00 7.94 19.87
CA HIS A 174 1.76 7.99 21.10
C HIS A 174 1.36 9.27 21.84
N LEU A 175 0.79 9.16 23.04
CA LEU A 175 0.34 10.33 23.78
C LEU A 175 1.49 11.01 24.54
N LYS A 176 1.29 12.29 24.85
CA LYS A 176 2.26 13.07 25.63
C LYS A 176 2.54 12.41 26.99
N GLY A 177 3.81 12.33 27.35
CA GLY A 177 4.26 11.74 28.62
C GLY A 177 4.35 10.21 28.62
N TRP A 178 4.07 9.55 27.50
CA TRP A 178 4.27 8.11 27.38
C TRP A 178 5.74 7.72 27.25
N PRO A 179 6.13 6.49 27.63
CA PRO A 179 7.52 6.12 27.71
C PRO A 179 8.18 6.00 26.34
N ASP A 180 9.48 6.27 26.27
CA ASP A 180 10.30 6.20 25.06
C ASP A 180 10.04 4.96 24.20
N LEU A 181 9.97 5.19 22.90
CA LEU A 181 9.64 4.20 21.89
C LEU A 181 10.53 4.32 20.66
N ASN A 182 11.02 3.18 20.17
CA ASN A 182 11.55 3.02 18.83
C ASN A 182 10.59 2.17 18.00
N ILE A 183 10.25 2.62 16.79
CA ILE A 183 9.54 1.82 15.79
C ILE A 183 10.46 1.67 14.59
N ASP A 184 11.00 0.47 14.41
CA ASP A 184 12.02 0.13 13.42
C ASP A 184 11.40 -0.34 12.09
N GLU A 185 10.15 -0.80 12.12
CA GLU A 185 9.37 -1.23 10.95
C GLU A 185 7.87 -1.12 11.26
N ALA A 186 7.08 -0.72 10.26
CA ALA A 186 5.62 -0.83 10.27
C ALA A 186 5.10 -1.20 8.88
N ARG A 187 4.23 -2.22 8.80
CA ARG A 187 3.71 -2.72 7.51
C ARG A 187 2.39 -3.49 7.64
N ILE A 188 1.83 -3.85 6.49
CA ILE A 188 0.90 -4.98 6.34
C ILE A 188 1.61 -6.11 5.60
N ALA A 189 1.51 -7.34 6.09
CA ALA A 189 2.01 -8.52 5.41
C ALA A 189 0.84 -9.41 4.96
N PHE A 190 0.92 -9.91 3.73
CA PHE A 190 0.00 -10.90 3.17
C PHE A 190 0.78 -12.17 2.80
N LYS A 191 0.38 -13.30 3.36
CA LYS A 191 0.89 -14.64 3.04
C LYS A 191 -0.13 -15.33 2.14
N LEU A 192 0.16 -15.38 0.86
CA LEU A 192 -0.72 -15.98 -0.14
C LEU A 192 -0.55 -17.50 -0.16
N ASN A 193 -1.56 -18.21 -0.67
CA ASN A 193 -1.51 -19.65 -0.80
C ASN A 193 -0.39 -20.07 -1.75
N LYS A 194 0.63 -20.76 -1.22
CA LYS A 194 1.81 -21.16 -1.99
C LYS A 194 1.54 -22.20 -3.08
N ASP A 195 0.39 -22.88 -3.04
CA ASP A 195 0.00 -23.84 -4.07
C ASP A 195 -0.68 -23.15 -5.27
N MET A 196 -0.96 -21.85 -5.17
CA MET A 196 -1.61 -21.06 -6.21
C MET A 196 -0.66 -20.04 -6.84
N PHE A 197 0.03 -19.26 -6.02
CA PHE A 197 0.79 -18.10 -6.44
C PHE A 197 2.27 -18.43 -6.65
N HIS A 198 2.71 -18.50 -7.90
CA HIS A 198 4.05 -18.93 -8.28
C HIS A 198 4.83 -17.89 -9.10
N TYR A 199 4.13 -16.89 -9.65
CA TYR A 199 4.73 -15.86 -10.49
C TYR A 199 4.62 -14.51 -9.80
N MET A 200 5.74 -13.81 -9.61
CA MET A 200 5.78 -12.51 -8.96
C MET A 200 6.05 -11.42 -9.98
N ALA A 201 5.42 -10.26 -9.81
CA ALA A 201 5.68 -9.08 -10.62
C ALA A 201 5.78 -7.84 -9.73
N ILE A 202 6.89 -7.11 -9.86
CA ILE A 202 7.17 -5.88 -9.11
C ILE A 202 7.50 -4.69 -10.03
N SER A 203 7.92 -4.96 -11.27
CA SER A 203 8.03 -4.00 -12.37
C SER A 203 7.95 -4.74 -13.70
N ASP A 204 7.87 -4.00 -14.82
CA ASP A 204 7.79 -4.59 -16.17
C ASP A 204 8.99 -5.49 -16.52
N ASP A 205 10.16 -5.13 -16.00
CA ASP A 205 11.43 -5.81 -16.19
C ASP A 205 11.80 -6.75 -15.03
N ARG A 206 11.05 -6.73 -13.92
CA ARG A 206 11.28 -7.59 -12.75
C ARG A 206 10.02 -8.37 -12.42
N GLN A 207 9.82 -9.43 -13.19
CA GLN A 207 8.75 -10.39 -13.01
C GLN A 207 9.18 -11.77 -13.48
N ARG A 208 8.88 -12.81 -12.69
CA ARG A 208 9.30 -14.18 -12.99
C ARG A 208 8.53 -15.21 -12.18
N MET A 209 8.62 -16.46 -12.61
CA MET A 209 8.37 -17.60 -11.73
C MET A 209 9.35 -17.55 -10.56
N MET A 210 8.86 -17.80 -9.36
CA MET A 210 9.65 -17.74 -8.13
C MET A 210 9.92 -19.15 -7.59
N PRO A 211 11.07 -19.36 -6.93
CA PRO A 211 11.28 -20.57 -6.15
C PRO A 211 10.28 -20.65 -5.00
N THR A 212 10.07 -21.85 -4.49
CA THR A 212 9.17 -22.10 -3.35
C THR A 212 9.88 -21.89 -2.01
N ASP A 213 9.11 -21.75 -0.93
CA ASP A 213 9.67 -21.77 0.43
C ASP A 213 10.41 -23.06 0.76
N HIS A 214 10.00 -24.19 0.16
CA HIS A 214 10.67 -25.47 0.35
C HIS A 214 12.05 -25.47 -0.30
N ASP A 215 12.16 -24.91 -1.52
CA ASP A 215 13.44 -24.74 -2.22
C ASP A 215 14.42 -23.89 -1.40
N ARG A 216 13.91 -22.84 -0.74
CA ARG A 216 14.72 -22.04 0.19
C ARG A 216 15.11 -22.82 1.44
N THR A 217 14.15 -23.51 2.06
CA THR A 217 14.38 -24.22 3.32
C THR A 217 15.38 -25.37 3.19
N THR A 218 15.41 -26.01 2.03
CA THR A 218 16.35 -27.09 1.69
C THR A 218 17.64 -26.59 1.02
N GLY A 219 17.69 -25.30 0.68
CA GLY A 219 18.87 -24.64 0.15
C GLY A 219 19.95 -24.43 1.21
N ARG A 220 21.09 -23.88 0.77
CA ARG A 220 22.22 -23.57 1.63
C ARG A 220 22.25 -22.07 1.91
N ALA A 221 22.06 -21.69 3.16
CA ALA A 221 22.33 -20.31 3.59
C ALA A 221 23.79 -19.94 3.32
N LEU A 222 24.00 -18.73 2.80
CA LEU A 222 25.32 -18.14 2.61
C LEU A 222 25.70 -17.31 3.84
N GLU A 223 26.62 -16.35 3.71
CA GLU A 223 27.08 -15.52 4.82
C GLU A 223 25.96 -14.70 5.47
N TYR A 224 24.99 -14.24 4.67
CA TYR A 224 23.77 -13.59 5.16
C TYR A 224 22.64 -14.61 5.20
N LYS A 225 21.93 -14.70 6.34
CA LYS A 225 20.81 -15.65 6.52
C LYS A 225 19.68 -15.47 5.50
N GLU A 226 19.53 -14.27 4.94
CA GLU A 226 18.56 -13.97 3.90
C GLU A 226 18.96 -14.53 2.53
N ALA A 227 20.26 -14.70 2.27
CA ALA A 227 20.79 -15.16 0.99
C ALA A 227 20.91 -16.69 0.97
N ILE A 228 20.07 -17.34 0.17
CA ILE A 228 19.96 -18.79 0.09
C ILE A 228 20.36 -19.27 -1.30
N LEU A 229 21.42 -20.09 -1.38
CA LEU A 229 21.76 -20.82 -2.60
C LEU A 229 20.83 -22.01 -2.79
N LEU A 230 20.15 -22.06 -3.94
CA LEU A 230 19.22 -23.12 -4.31
C LEU A 230 20.00 -24.31 -4.90
N THR A 231 20.17 -25.36 -4.10
CA THR A 231 21.01 -26.53 -4.44
C THR A 231 20.23 -27.63 -5.16
N ASN A 232 18.99 -27.87 -4.75
CA ASN A 232 18.10 -28.89 -5.31
C ASN A 232 16.63 -28.41 -5.37
N PRO A 233 16.34 -27.33 -6.13
CA PRO A 233 14.98 -26.79 -6.23
C PRO A 233 14.05 -27.70 -7.04
N HIS A 234 12.75 -27.59 -6.78
CA HIS A 234 11.70 -28.29 -7.54
C HIS A 234 11.76 -28.01 -9.05
N SER A 235 12.04 -26.77 -9.44
CA SER A 235 12.29 -26.42 -10.84
C SER A 235 13.80 -26.35 -11.10
N PRO A 236 14.36 -27.18 -12.00
CA PRO A 236 15.79 -27.19 -12.30
C PRO A 236 16.35 -25.85 -12.76
N SER A 237 15.50 -24.97 -13.33
CA SER A 237 15.90 -23.63 -13.77
C SER A 237 16.42 -22.73 -12.65
N PHE A 238 16.01 -22.97 -11.39
CA PHE A 238 16.48 -22.19 -10.24
C PHE A 238 17.77 -22.74 -9.63
N LYS A 239 18.29 -23.87 -10.14
CA LYS A 239 19.46 -24.51 -9.55
C LYS A 239 20.68 -23.59 -9.69
N HIS A 240 21.44 -23.46 -8.60
CA HIS A 240 22.59 -22.55 -8.48
C HIS A 240 22.26 -21.06 -8.44
N GLU A 241 20.98 -20.66 -8.47
CA GLU A 241 20.59 -19.29 -8.17
C GLU A 241 20.67 -19.01 -6.66
N VAL A 242 20.92 -17.74 -6.31
CA VAL A 242 20.82 -17.24 -4.95
C VAL A 242 19.56 -16.41 -4.84
N ASP A 243 18.65 -16.82 -3.95
CA ASP A 243 17.46 -16.04 -3.62
C ASP A 243 17.68 -15.24 -2.33
N ASP A 244 17.40 -13.95 -2.40
CA ASP A 244 17.43 -13.01 -1.28
C ASP A 244 16.24 -12.05 -1.40
N LYS A 245 15.46 -11.88 -0.32
CA LYS A 245 14.31 -10.97 -0.31
C LYS A 245 14.67 -9.53 -0.70
N TYR A 246 15.91 -9.09 -0.43
CA TYR A 246 16.36 -7.74 -0.74
C TYR A 246 16.60 -7.53 -2.25
N GLN A 247 16.71 -8.59 -3.05
CA GLN A 247 16.73 -8.52 -4.53
C GLN A 247 15.40 -8.00 -5.10
N TYR A 248 14.33 -8.00 -4.30
CA TYR A 248 12.98 -7.62 -4.72
C TYR A 248 12.54 -6.27 -4.14
N SER A 249 13.45 -5.49 -3.58
CA SER A 249 13.14 -4.13 -3.15
C SER A 249 12.97 -3.18 -4.31
N CYS A 250 12.26 -2.08 -4.08
CA CYS A 250 12.03 -1.03 -5.07
C CYS A 250 12.14 0.34 -4.40
N ASP A 251 12.67 1.32 -5.12
CA ASP A 251 12.69 2.71 -4.68
C ASP A 251 11.27 3.17 -4.33
N ASN A 252 11.14 3.93 -3.25
CA ASN A 252 9.84 4.34 -2.78
C ASN A 252 9.01 5.05 -3.85
N LYS A 253 9.62 5.91 -4.67
CA LYS A 253 8.96 6.60 -5.79
C LYS A 253 8.41 5.66 -6.87
N ASP A 254 8.99 4.47 -7.04
CA ASP A 254 8.61 3.54 -8.11
C ASP A 254 7.68 2.42 -7.59
N ASN A 255 7.63 2.20 -6.27
CA ASN A 255 6.81 1.18 -5.62
C ASN A 255 5.33 1.61 -5.52
N LEU A 256 4.63 1.59 -6.66
CA LEU A 256 3.21 1.93 -6.80
C LEU A 256 2.29 0.70 -6.88
N VAL A 257 2.76 -0.38 -7.51
CA VAL A 257 2.03 -1.65 -7.64
C VAL A 257 3.00 -2.82 -7.70
N HIS A 258 2.73 -3.86 -6.92
CA HIS A 258 3.48 -5.12 -6.97
C HIS A 258 2.61 -6.26 -6.43
N GLY A 259 2.99 -7.51 -6.75
CA GLY A 259 2.20 -8.64 -6.29
C GLY A 259 2.54 -9.98 -6.91
N TRP A 260 1.55 -10.86 -6.89
CA TRP A 260 1.66 -12.24 -7.32
C TRP A 260 0.53 -12.64 -8.27
N ILE A 261 0.85 -13.56 -9.16
CA ILE A 261 -0.05 -14.16 -10.13
C ILE A 261 -0.14 -15.66 -9.83
N SER A 262 -1.37 -16.13 -9.62
CA SER A 262 -1.75 -17.53 -9.73
C SER A 262 -2.01 -17.87 -11.19
N THR A 263 -1.54 -19.02 -11.66
CA THR A 263 -1.75 -19.46 -13.05
C THR A 263 -3.01 -20.30 -13.22
N ASN A 264 -3.47 -20.99 -12.17
CA ASN A 264 -4.66 -21.83 -12.21
C ASN A 264 -5.41 -21.85 -10.84
N PRO A 265 -6.59 -21.21 -10.72
CA PRO A 265 -7.16 -20.28 -11.70
C PRO A 265 -6.28 -19.04 -11.83
N ARG A 266 -6.41 -18.34 -12.96
CA ARG A 266 -5.62 -17.14 -13.19
C ARG A 266 -6.11 -15.97 -12.36
N VAL A 267 -5.32 -15.56 -11.37
CA VAL A 267 -5.67 -14.47 -10.46
C VAL A 267 -4.43 -13.64 -10.15
N GLY A 268 -4.55 -12.32 -10.25
CA GLY A 268 -3.58 -11.39 -9.71
C GLY A 268 -3.99 -10.91 -8.32
N PHE A 269 -3.03 -10.86 -7.39
CA PHE A 269 -3.15 -10.18 -6.10
C PHE A 269 -2.13 -9.05 -6.05
N TRP A 270 -2.59 -7.82 -5.82
CA TRP A 270 -1.76 -6.64 -5.95
C TRP A 270 -1.88 -5.73 -4.73
N ILE A 271 -0.73 -5.25 -4.25
CA ILE A 271 -0.65 -4.14 -3.31
C ILE A 271 -0.44 -2.87 -4.12
N MET A 272 -1.35 -1.91 -3.97
CA MET A 272 -1.27 -0.60 -4.61
C MET A 272 -1.10 0.49 -3.57
N THR A 273 -0.07 1.31 -3.76
CA THR A 273 0.26 2.42 -2.87
C THR A 273 0.22 3.72 -3.67
N PRO A 274 -0.91 4.46 -3.67
CA PRO A 274 -1.10 5.65 -4.51
C PRO A 274 -0.39 6.90 -3.98
N SER A 275 0.16 6.85 -2.75
CA SER A 275 0.81 7.98 -2.09
C SER A 275 1.99 7.52 -1.24
N TYR A 276 2.96 8.41 -1.09
CA TYR A 276 4.20 8.19 -0.34
C TYR A 276 4.23 8.97 0.97
N GLU A 277 3.16 9.69 1.34
CA GLU A 277 3.16 10.66 2.45
C GLU A 277 3.41 10.05 3.84
N PHE A 278 3.21 8.74 3.95
CA PHE A 278 3.44 7.96 5.16
C PHE A 278 4.80 7.24 5.15
N ARG A 279 5.57 7.32 4.07
CA ARG A 279 6.86 6.66 3.95
C ARG A 279 8.01 7.47 4.54
N ALA A 280 9.01 6.75 5.05
CA ALA A 280 10.22 7.33 5.63
C ALA A 280 11.41 7.25 4.67
N GLY A 281 12.26 8.27 4.70
CA GLY A 281 13.55 8.34 4.01
C GLY A 281 13.55 8.76 2.55
N GLY A 282 12.42 9.29 2.05
CA GLY A 282 12.36 9.98 0.76
C GLY A 282 12.21 9.05 -0.45
N PRO A 283 12.19 9.64 -1.66
CA PRO A 283 11.75 8.95 -2.88
C PRO A 283 12.68 7.83 -3.34
N ILE A 284 13.98 7.94 -3.07
CA ILE A 284 15.00 6.98 -3.51
C ILE A 284 15.39 5.97 -2.42
N LYS A 285 14.75 5.99 -1.23
CA LYS A 285 14.98 4.93 -0.25
C LYS A 285 14.26 3.67 -0.76
N PRO A 286 14.96 2.55 -0.98
CA PRO A 286 14.30 1.32 -1.32
C PRO A 286 13.64 0.70 -0.09
N ASP A 287 12.55 -0.03 -0.33
CA ASP A 287 11.87 -0.87 0.65
C ASP A 287 11.43 -2.19 0.01
N LEU A 288 11.17 -3.17 0.85
CA LEU A 288 10.71 -4.49 0.43
C LEU A 288 9.33 -4.40 -0.25
N THR A 289 9.11 -5.27 -1.23
CA THR A 289 7.83 -5.38 -1.95
C THR A 289 7.21 -6.78 -1.73
N SER A 290 7.15 -7.60 -2.77
CA SER A 290 6.83 -9.01 -2.73
C SER A 290 8.11 -9.86 -2.72
N HIS A 291 8.07 -11.05 -2.11
CA HIS A 291 9.21 -11.99 -2.08
C HIS A 291 8.75 -13.43 -1.85
N VAL A 292 9.67 -14.40 -2.02
CA VAL A 292 9.41 -15.85 -1.89
C VAL A 292 8.60 -16.21 -0.64
N GLY A 293 7.74 -17.21 -0.79
CA GLY A 293 6.76 -17.65 0.20
C GLY A 293 5.45 -16.90 0.06
N PRO A 294 4.87 -16.95 -1.15
CA PRO A 294 4.33 -15.82 -1.89
C PRO A 294 3.80 -14.72 -0.97
N THR A 295 4.73 -13.85 -0.58
CA THR A 295 4.50 -12.79 0.37
C THR A 295 4.40 -11.48 -0.37
N SER A 296 3.44 -10.64 0.01
CA SER A 296 3.36 -9.24 -0.40
C SER A 296 3.33 -8.34 0.82
N LEU A 297 4.16 -7.30 0.82
CA LEU A 297 4.27 -6.34 1.92
C LEU A 297 3.80 -4.95 1.50
N ALA A 298 2.93 -4.34 2.28
CA ALA A 298 2.68 -2.90 2.24
C ALA A 298 3.56 -2.23 3.30
N ILE A 299 4.78 -1.84 2.93
CA ILE A 299 5.71 -1.17 3.84
C ILE A 299 5.28 0.29 4.01
N PHE A 300 5.04 0.70 5.26
CA PHE A 300 4.83 2.11 5.59
C PHE A 300 6.17 2.77 5.88
N PHE A 301 6.96 2.24 6.79
CA PHE A 301 8.34 2.70 7.01
C PHE A 301 9.19 1.57 7.58
N SER A 302 10.50 1.65 7.34
CA SER A 302 11.47 0.69 7.88
C SER A 302 12.86 1.32 8.00
N SER A 303 13.67 0.72 8.88
CA SER A 303 15.11 0.99 8.99
C SER A 303 15.96 0.29 7.91
N HIS A 304 15.36 -0.48 7.00
CA HIS A 304 16.11 -1.13 5.93
C HIS A 304 16.82 -0.10 5.04
N TYR A 305 18.05 -0.44 4.62
CA TYR A 305 18.94 0.33 3.74
C TYR A 305 19.50 1.65 4.28
N ALA A 306 18.76 2.31 5.17
CA ALA A 306 19.14 3.62 5.71
C ALA A 306 19.56 3.56 7.18
N GLY A 307 19.40 2.38 7.81
CA GLY A 307 19.83 2.12 9.16
C GLY A 307 18.95 2.79 10.22
N PRO A 308 19.41 2.78 11.48
CA PRO A 308 18.54 3.12 12.59
C PRO A 308 18.21 4.61 12.72
N SER A 309 18.81 5.50 11.92
CA SER A 309 18.47 6.93 11.86
C SER A 309 17.13 7.20 11.18
N PHE A 310 16.58 6.23 10.44
CA PHE A 310 15.29 6.34 9.75
C PHE A 310 14.16 5.59 10.47
N ARG A 311 14.41 5.12 11.69
CA ARG A 311 13.36 4.63 12.58
C ARG A 311 12.55 5.80 13.14
N ILE A 312 11.35 5.53 13.65
CA ILE A 312 10.65 6.50 14.50
C ILE A 312 11.21 6.38 15.92
N ALA A 313 11.76 7.47 16.46
CA ALA A 313 12.37 7.51 17.78
C ALA A 313 11.69 8.59 18.62
N LEU A 314 10.72 8.19 19.45
CA LEU A 314 9.98 9.08 20.34
C LEU A 314 10.68 9.15 21.70
N ARG A 315 10.95 10.35 22.19
CA ARG A 315 11.73 10.60 23.42
C ARG A 315 11.04 11.57 24.34
N ASP A 316 11.34 11.47 25.64
CA ASP A 316 10.97 12.45 26.66
C ASP A 316 9.46 12.76 26.68
N GLY A 317 8.64 11.74 26.39
CA GLY A 317 7.19 11.87 26.33
C GLY A 317 6.65 12.65 25.12
N GLU A 318 7.41 12.72 24.02
CA GLU A 318 6.98 13.34 22.76
C GLU A 318 5.64 12.74 22.26
N PRO A 319 4.60 13.56 22.04
CA PRO A 319 3.39 13.09 21.39
C PRO A 319 3.65 12.89 19.90
N TRP A 320 3.14 11.79 19.35
CA TRP A 320 3.25 11.50 17.93
C TRP A 320 1.98 10.85 17.42
N LYS A 321 1.52 11.26 16.25
CA LYS A 321 0.35 10.66 15.61
C LYS A 321 0.54 10.62 14.10
N LYS A 322 0.25 9.48 13.49
CA LYS A 322 0.38 9.31 12.04
C LYS A 322 -0.70 8.41 11.49
N VAL A 323 -1.23 8.82 10.33
CA VAL A 323 -2.05 7.96 9.46
C VAL A 323 -1.13 7.27 8.45
N LEU A 324 -1.25 5.96 8.34
CA LEU A 324 -0.48 5.08 7.48
C LEU A 324 -1.42 4.44 6.45
N GLY A 325 -1.21 4.73 5.17
CA GLY A 325 -2.16 4.39 4.09
C GLY A 325 -3.13 5.54 3.76
N PRO A 326 -4.26 5.26 3.10
CA PRO A 326 -4.72 3.93 2.66
C PRO A 326 -3.88 3.31 1.55
N VAL A 327 -3.61 2.02 1.69
CA VAL A 327 -3.17 1.14 0.59
C VAL A 327 -4.37 0.37 0.05
N PHE A 328 -4.35 0.04 -1.25
CA PHE A 328 -5.40 -0.70 -1.90
C PHE A 328 -4.95 -2.12 -2.22
N ILE A 329 -5.74 -3.11 -1.79
CA ILE A 329 -5.55 -4.51 -2.12
C ILE A 329 -6.47 -4.81 -3.29
N TYR A 330 -5.88 -4.98 -4.46
CA TYR A 330 -6.61 -5.21 -5.71
C TYR A 330 -6.50 -6.67 -6.14
N LEU A 331 -7.62 -7.23 -6.59
CA LEU A 331 -7.67 -8.55 -7.20
C LEU A 331 -8.28 -8.46 -8.59
N ASN A 332 -7.70 -9.19 -9.53
CA ASN A 332 -8.24 -9.33 -10.87
C ASN A 332 -8.03 -10.75 -11.40
N SER A 333 -8.77 -11.09 -12.45
CA SER A 333 -8.61 -12.36 -13.16
C SER A 333 -9.10 -12.26 -14.59
N ASP A 334 -8.58 -13.14 -15.44
CA ASP A 334 -8.98 -13.30 -16.82
C ASP A 334 -9.04 -14.79 -17.21
N LEU A 335 -9.55 -15.06 -18.40
CA LEU A 335 -9.65 -16.41 -18.99
C LEU A 335 -8.48 -16.73 -19.94
N GLY A 336 -7.54 -15.80 -20.13
CA GLY A 336 -6.46 -15.93 -21.10
C GLY A 336 -5.33 -16.83 -20.63
N ASN A 337 -4.36 -17.11 -21.51
CA ASN A 337 -3.21 -18.00 -21.24
C ASN A 337 -1.85 -17.28 -21.03
N THR A 338 -1.75 -15.96 -21.16
CA THR A 338 -0.54 -15.16 -20.85
C THR A 338 -0.60 -14.38 -19.51
N PRO A 339 0.39 -14.49 -18.59
CA PRO A 339 0.41 -13.74 -17.31
C PRO A 339 0.33 -12.20 -17.46
N ASN A 340 0.73 -11.68 -18.62
CA ASN A 340 0.83 -10.24 -18.88
C ASN A 340 -0.51 -9.49 -18.80
N THR A 341 -1.65 -10.17 -18.95
CA THR A 341 -2.97 -9.55 -18.97
C THR A 341 -3.37 -9.00 -17.60
N VAL A 342 -3.30 -9.82 -16.55
CA VAL A 342 -3.63 -9.41 -15.17
C VAL A 342 -2.65 -8.36 -14.64
N TRP A 343 -1.37 -8.41 -15.03
CA TRP A 343 -0.40 -7.37 -14.69
C TRP A 343 -0.71 -6.04 -15.40
N ALA A 344 -0.99 -6.06 -16.71
CA ALA A 344 -1.32 -4.85 -17.46
C ALA A 344 -2.59 -4.17 -16.92
N ASP A 345 -3.58 -4.95 -16.52
CA ASP A 345 -4.78 -4.46 -15.88
C ASP A 345 -4.51 -3.87 -14.47
N ALA A 346 -3.69 -4.53 -13.65
CA ALA A 346 -3.25 -3.98 -12.37
C ALA A 346 -2.54 -2.62 -12.52
N LYS A 347 -1.69 -2.45 -13.54
CA LYS A 347 -1.07 -1.14 -13.83
C LYS A 347 -2.10 -0.07 -14.21
N LYS A 348 -3.13 -0.43 -14.98
CA LYS A 348 -4.24 0.51 -15.30
C LYS A 348 -4.98 0.93 -14.03
N GLN A 349 -5.30 -0.04 -13.17
CA GLN A 349 -5.96 0.24 -11.90
C GLN A 349 -5.08 1.11 -10.98
N MET A 350 -3.77 0.86 -10.91
CA MET A 350 -2.84 1.69 -10.15
C MET A 350 -2.86 3.15 -10.61
N ILE A 351 -2.92 3.42 -11.92
CA ILE A 351 -3.03 4.79 -12.45
C ILE A 351 -4.36 5.44 -12.01
N ILE A 352 -5.46 4.67 -11.97
CA ILE A 352 -6.75 5.15 -11.49
C ILE A 352 -6.66 5.52 -10.01
N GLU A 353 -6.12 4.65 -9.17
CA GLU A 353 -5.98 4.90 -7.73
C GLU A 353 -5.04 6.07 -7.43
N THR A 354 -3.96 6.23 -8.20
CA THR A 354 -3.04 7.38 -8.08
C THR A 354 -3.76 8.70 -8.39
N LYS A 355 -4.66 8.72 -9.38
CA LYS A 355 -5.47 9.91 -9.71
C LYS A 355 -6.58 10.19 -8.70
N LYS A 356 -7.08 9.16 -8.01
CA LYS A 356 -8.10 9.30 -6.96
C LYS A 356 -7.51 9.82 -5.65
N TRP A 357 -6.20 9.71 -5.44
CA TRP A 357 -5.58 10.23 -4.22
C TRP A 357 -5.54 11.77 -4.22
N PRO A 358 -5.81 12.43 -3.08
CA PRO A 358 -6.24 11.85 -1.80
C PRO A 358 -7.71 11.42 -1.84
N TYR A 359 -8.00 10.24 -1.28
CA TYR A 359 -9.35 9.68 -1.26
C TYR A 359 -10.33 10.55 -0.47
N ASP A 360 -11.60 10.52 -0.85
CA ASP A 360 -12.69 11.27 -0.21
C ASP A 360 -13.51 10.42 0.77
N PHE A 361 -13.43 9.09 0.67
CA PHE A 361 -14.23 8.15 1.44
C PHE A 361 -13.73 7.78 2.86
N PRO A 362 -12.43 7.86 3.25
CA PRO A 362 -12.05 7.51 4.62
C PRO A 362 -12.67 8.45 5.65
N LEU A 363 -13.35 7.94 6.67
CA LEU A 363 -14.11 8.76 7.62
C LEU A 363 -13.36 9.16 8.90
N SER A 364 -12.10 8.76 9.04
CA SER A 364 -11.29 9.21 10.18
C SER A 364 -11.00 10.70 10.09
N LYS A 365 -11.30 11.45 11.16
CA LYS A 365 -10.92 12.86 11.30
C LYS A 365 -9.41 13.11 11.22
N ASP A 366 -8.60 12.08 11.46
CA ASP A 366 -7.14 12.17 11.40
C ASP A 366 -6.62 12.04 9.95
N PHE A 367 -7.47 11.63 9.00
CA PHE A 367 -7.14 11.59 7.58
C PHE A 367 -7.53 12.92 6.91
N PRO A 368 -6.56 13.75 6.49
CA PRO A 368 -6.87 15.00 5.83
C PRO A 368 -7.35 14.75 4.39
N HIS A 369 -8.52 15.26 4.05
CA HIS A 369 -9.08 15.21 2.69
C HIS A 369 -8.43 16.26 1.78
N ALA A 370 -8.74 16.20 0.48
CA ALA A 370 -8.16 17.08 -0.54
C ALA A 370 -8.23 18.58 -0.17
N ASN A 371 -9.37 19.04 0.35
CA ASN A 371 -9.59 20.43 0.75
C ASN A 371 -8.88 20.86 2.05
N GLN A 372 -8.25 19.91 2.76
CA GLN A 372 -7.45 20.16 3.97
C GLN A 372 -5.94 20.07 3.70
N ARG A 373 -5.55 19.91 2.43
CA ARG A 373 -4.16 19.78 2.00
C ARG A 373 -3.73 21.03 1.24
N GLY A 374 -2.46 21.40 1.41
CA GLY A 374 -1.82 22.49 0.68
C GLY A 374 -0.80 21.98 -0.35
N ALA A 375 -0.45 22.84 -1.31
CA ALA A 375 0.62 22.59 -2.27
C ALA A 375 1.63 23.74 -2.22
N ILE A 376 2.91 23.39 -2.33
CA ILE A 376 4.00 24.36 -2.49
C ILE A 376 4.46 24.26 -3.94
N SER A 377 4.52 25.40 -4.62
CA SER A 377 5.08 25.52 -5.97
C SER A 377 6.20 26.53 -5.98
N GLY A 378 7.20 26.30 -6.83
CA GLY A 378 8.39 27.14 -6.90
C GLY A 378 9.37 26.63 -7.95
N ARG A 379 10.56 27.23 -7.98
CA ARG A 379 11.65 26.84 -8.89
C ARG A 379 12.83 26.33 -8.06
N LEU A 380 13.27 25.10 -8.34
CA LEU A 380 14.52 24.58 -7.78
C LEU A 380 15.71 25.08 -8.60
N LEU A 381 16.60 25.84 -7.95
CA LEU A 381 17.90 26.22 -8.49
C LEU A 381 18.98 25.37 -7.80
N VAL A 382 19.89 24.84 -8.59
CA VAL A 382 20.98 23.97 -8.15
C VAL A 382 22.28 24.76 -8.29
N PHE A 383 23.09 24.72 -7.25
CA PHE A 383 24.48 25.14 -7.29
C PHE A 383 25.35 23.89 -7.28
N ASP A 384 25.96 23.58 -8.42
CA ASP A 384 26.94 22.50 -8.53
C ASP A 384 28.25 23.08 -9.02
N LYS A 385 29.17 23.34 -8.09
CA LYS A 385 30.48 23.94 -8.35
C LYS A 385 31.33 23.18 -9.38
N TYR A 386 31.04 21.91 -9.65
CA TYR A 386 31.77 21.10 -10.63
C TYR A 386 31.22 21.24 -12.04
N ASN A 387 29.98 21.69 -12.18
CA ASN A 387 29.32 21.90 -13.47
C ASN A 387 29.21 23.41 -13.80
N ASN A 388 28.70 24.22 -12.85
CA ASN A 388 28.56 25.66 -13.00
C ASN A 388 28.83 26.40 -11.67
N LYS A 389 29.63 27.47 -11.72
CA LYS A 389 29.90 28.34 -10.56
C LYS A 389 28.76 29.32 -10.26
N GLU A 390 27.66 29.26 -11.00
CA GLU A 390 26.44 30.02 -10.77
C GLU A 390 25.24 29.10 -10.49
N LEU A 391 24.20 29.67 -9.86
CA LEU A 391 22.92 28.98 -9.69
C LEU A 391 22.30 28.69 -11.05
N MET A 392 21.93 27.44 -11.29
CA MET A 392 21.29 27.01 -12.52
C MET A 392 19.94 26.34 -12.25
N PRO A 393 18.98 26.37 -13.19
CA PRO A 393 17.77 25.57 -13.07
C PRO A 393 18.11 24.08 -12.90
N ALA A 394 17.38 23.36 -12.04
CA ALA A 394 17.66 21.93 -11.79
C ALA A 394 17.69 21.06 -13.07
N LYS A 395 16.90 21.39 -14.09
CA LYS A 395 16.92 20.73 -15.40
C LYS A 395 18.24 20.85 -16.18
N SER A 396 19.07 21.81 -15.81
CA SER A 396 20.39 22.07 -16.42
C SER A 396 21.53 21.42 -15.64
N ALA A 397 21.22 20.75 -14.52
CA ALA A 397 22.20 20.09 -13.66
C ALA A 397 22.36 18.58 -13.96
N MET A 398 21.67 18.04 -14.98
CA MET A 398 21.71 16.62 -15.38
C MET A 398 22.21 16.43 -16.81
#